data_AF-A0A842GAC8-F1
#
_entry.id   AF-A0A842GAC8-F1
#
_cell.length_a   1.000
_cell.length_b   1.000
_cell.length_c   1.000
_cell.angle_alpha   90.00
_cell.angle_beta   90.00
_cell.angle_gamma   90.00
#
_symmetry.space_group_name_H-M   'P 1'
#
loop_
_entity.id
_entity.type
_entity.pdbx_description
1 polymer ?
#
loop_
_entity_poly.entity_id
_entity_poly.type
_entity_poly.pdbx_seq_one_letter_code
_entity_poly.pdbx_strand_id
1 'polypeptide(L)'
;MVRPIQRRLLPHSVGYREYITQGKHGEEWKDSIPITRVRVEPTNKVVTSSEGDEIQSNTRIFIDRVNSNPAFELAEKSKIIFDNKEYVVASVATLYASSAQVHHWEVYCN
;
A
#
# COMPACT_ATOMS: atom_id res chain seq x y z
N MET A 1 13.54 0.40 -22.32
CA MET A 1 12.83 -0.52 -21.40
C MET A 1 13.26 -0.19 -19.98
N VAL A 2 12.35 0.25 -19.12
CA VAL A 2 12.64 0.53 -17.71
C VAL A 2 12.80 -0.80 -16.97
N ARG A 3 13.84 -0.93 -16.16
CA ARG A 3 14.09 -2.15 -15.38
C ARG A 3 13.17 -2.17 -14.17
N PRO A 4 12.53 -3.33 -13.85
CA PRO A 4 11.77 -3.49 -12.62
C PRO A 4 12.56 -3.11 -11.37
N ILE A 5 11.86 -2.77 -10.30
CA ILE A 5 12.47 -2.53 -9.00
C ILE A 5 13.23 -3.80 -8.60
N GLN A 6 14.52 -3.64 -8.31
CA GLN A 6 15.40 -4.75 -7.98
C GLN A 6 14.90 -5.46 -6.71
N ARG A 7 14.89 -6.80 -6.71
CA ARG A 7 14.42 -7.61 -5.56
C ARG A 7 15.04 -7.21 -4.22
N ARG A 8 16.33 -6.83 -4.22
CA ARG A 8 17.03 -6.36 -3.01
C ARG A 8 16.43 -5.11 -2.38
N LEU A 9 15.68 -4.30 -3.16
CA LEU A 9 15.01 -3.09 -2.69
C LEU A 9 13.59 -3.36 -2.19
N LEU A 10 13.11 -4.60 -2.31
CA LEU A 10 11.78 -5.06 -1.93
C LEU A 10 11.88 -6.10 -0.78
N PRO A 11 12.40 -5.73 0.40
CA PRO A 11 12.72 -6.71 1.45
C PRO A 11 11.52 -7.15 2.29
N HIS A 12 10.37 -6.50 2.15
CA HIS A 12 9.24 -6.67 3.08
C HIS A 12 8.14 -7.57 2.50
N SER A 13 7.26 -8.00 3.41
CA SER A 13 6.01 -8.67 3.12
C SER A 13 4.89 -8.04 3.96
N VAL A 14 3.70 -7.93 3.40
CA VAL A 14 2.52 -7.34 4.05
C VAL A 14 1.32 -8.26 3.92
N GLY A 15 0.39 -8.21 4.87
CA GLY A 15 -0.95 -8.78 4.71
C GLY A 15 -1.86 -7.76 4.03
N TYR A 16 -2.72 -8.21 3.12
CA TYR A 16 -3.70 -7.36 2.45
C TYR A 16 -5.11 -7.93 2.64
N ARG A 17 -6.03 -7.09 3.10
CA ARG A 17 -7.46 -7.41 3.21
C ARG A 17 -8.24 -6.45 2.33
N GLU A 18 -8.73 -6.96 1.21
CA GLU A 18 -9.52 -6.18 0.24
C GLU A 18 -10.87 -5.77 0.83
N TYR A 19 -11.27 -4.52 0.65
CA TYR A 19 -12.57 -4.03 1.06
C TYR A 19 -13.69 -4.60 0.16
N ILE A 20 -14.76 -5.15 0.76
CA ILE A 20 -15.85 -5.82 0.03
C ILE A 20 -17.08 -4.91 -0.15
N THR A 21 -17.19 -3.82 0.62
CA THR A 21 -18.29 -2.83 0.74
C THR A 21 -18.96 -2.84 2.12
N GLN A 22 -19.83 -1.86 2.39
CA GLN A 22 -20.68 -1.85 3.59
C GLN A 22 -21.74 -2.95 3.47
N GLY A 23 -21.50 -4.08 4.11
CA GLY A 23 -22.50 -5.12 4.30
C GLY A 23 -23.63 -4.64 5.22
N LYS A 24 -24.63 -5.50 5.44
CA LYS A 24 -25.77 -5.19 6.34
C LYS A 24 -25.37 -4.84 7.78
N HIS A 25 -24.13 -5.10 8.17
CA HIS A 25 -23.60 -4.91 9.53
C HIS A 25 -22.43 -3.91 9.62
N GLY A 26 -22.12 -3.19 8.54
CA GLY A 26 -21.01 -2.22 8.49
C GLY A 26 -19.94 -2.58 7.47
N GLU A 27 -18.73 -2.06 7.66
CA GLU A 27 -17.61 -2.28 6.74
C GLU A 27 -17.09 -3.73 6.83
N GLU A 28 -16.91 -4.38 5.67
CA GLU A 28 -16.41 -5.75 5.57
C GLU A 28 -15.17 -5.84 4.67
N TRP A 29 -14.27 -6.76 5.01
CA TRP A 29 -13.03 -7.03 4.26
C TRP A 29 -12.85 -8.53 4.00
N LYS A 30 -12.16 -8.88 2.92
CA LYS A 30 -11.77 -10.26 2.59
C LYS A 30 -10.72 -10.79 3.56
N ASP A 31 -10.55 -12.11 3.54
CA ASP A 31 -9.44 -12.77 4.19
C ASP A 31 -8.10 -12.18 3.77
N SER A 32 -7.17 -12.14 4.72
CA SER A 32 -5.85 -11.55 4.50
C SER A 32 -5.03 -12.41 3.56
N ILE A 33 -4.57 -11.83 2.46
CA ILE A 33 -3.61 -12.46 1.55
C ILE A 33 -2.21 -11.88 1.75
N PRO A 34 -1.15 -12.70 1.74
CA PRO A 34 0.21 -12.17 1.84
C PRO A 34 0.66 -11.60 0.50
N ILE A 35 1.18 -10.37 0.53
CA ILE A 35 1.91 -9.74 -0.58
C ILE A 35 3.38 -9.68 -0.20
N THR A 36 4.21 -10.38 -0.97
CA THR A 36 5.64 -10.54 -0.73
C THR A 36 6.45 -9.69 -1.71
N ARG A 37 7.69 -9.39 -1.30
CA ARG A 37 8.63 -8.56 -2.06
C ARG A 37 8.03 -7.20 -2.35
N VAL A 38 7.70 -6.48 -1.30
CA VAL A 38 7.30 -5.08 -1.35
C VAL A 38 8.32 -4.22 -0.60
N ARG A 39 8.27 -2.92 -0.82
CA ARG A 39 9.00 -1.94 0.01
C ARG A 39 7.98 -1.14 0.79
N VAL A 40 8.20 -0.99 2.09
CA VAL A 40 7.34 -0.20 2.98
C VAL A 40 8.22 0.92 3.50
N GLU A 41 7.75 2.15 3.35
CA GLU A 41 8.40 3.37 3.84
C GLU A 41 7.41 4.10 4.76
N PRO A 42 7.46 3.83 6.07
CA PRO A 42 6.68 4.58 7.05
C PRO A 42 7.16 6.03 7.08
N THR A 43 6.26 6.99 6.90
CA THR A 43 6.58 8.41 7.05
C THR A 43 5.77 8.99 8.20
N ASN A 44 6.44 9.33 9.29
CA ASN A 44 5.81 10.08 10.37
C ASN A 44 5.91 11.58 10.04
N LYS A 45 4.80 12.24 9.74
CA LYS A 45 4.73 13.70 9.66
C LYS A 45 4.00 14.22 10.88
N VAL A 46 4.64 15.12 11.62
CA VAL A 46 3.97 15.94 12.62
C VAL A 46 3.44 17.17 11.89
N VAL A 47 2.12 17.32 11.85
CA VAL A 47 1.45 18.50 11.30
C VAL A 47 0.98 19.34 12.48
N THR A 48 1.65 20.44 12.74
CA THR A 48 1.21 21.42 13.74
C THR A 48 0.15 22.32 13.11
N SER A 49 -1.10 22.21 13.56
CA SER A 49 -2.17 23.13 13.19
C SER A 49 -2.45 24.10 14.34
N SER A 50 -3.22 25.17 14.09
CA SER A 50 -3.66 26.11 15.13
C SER A 50 -4.56 25.47 16.19
N GLU A 51 -5.04 24.25 15.96
CA GLU A 51 -5.89 23.47 16.87
C GLU A 51 -5.10 22.40 17.67
N GLY A 52 -3.81 22.21 17.38
CA GLY A 52 -2.92 21.27 18.06
C GLY A 52 -1.93 20.56 17.11
N ASP A 53 -0.98 19.82 17.68
CA ASP A 53 -0.11 18.92 16.92
C ASP A 53 -0.87 17.64 16.55
N GLU A 54 -1.08 17.40 15.25
CA GLU A 54 -1.63 16.15 14.73
C GLU A 54 -0.50 15.32 14.09
N ILE A 55 -0.29 14.11 14.59
CA ILE A 55 0.65 13.17 13.96
C ILE A 55 -0.08 12.48 12.81
N GLN A 56 0.18 12.90 11.57
CA GLN A 56 -0.23 12.17 10.37
C GLN A 56 0.87 11.20 9.96
N SER A 57 0.67 9.92 10.31
CA SER A 57 1.53 8.83 9.86
C SER A 57 1.08 8.37 8.48
N ASN A 58 1.81 8.76 7.44
CA ASN A 58 1.54 8.32 6.08
C ASN A 58 2.55 7.23 5.71
N THR A 59 2.10 6.00 5.53
CA THR A 59 2.95 4.90 5.08
C THR A 59 2.85 4.76 3.57
N ARG A 60 3.98 4.68 2.88
CA ARG A 60 4.02 4.42 1.45
C ARG A 60 4.50 3.00 1.17
N ILE A 61 3.82 2.29 0.30
CA ILE A 61 4.16 0.91 -0.07
C ILE A 61 4.36 0.82 -1.58
N PHE A 62 5.45 0.19 -1.99
CA PHE A 62 5.77 -0.04 -3.39
C PHE A 62 5.53 -1.51 -3.74
N ILE A 63 4.69 -1.74 -4.74
CA ILE A 63 4.40 -3.06 -5.31
C ILE A 63 4.90 -3.07 -6.76
N ASP A 64 5.98 -3.80 -7.01
CA ASP A 64 6.54 -3.94 -8.35
C ASP A 64 5.69 -4.90 -9.20
N ARG A 65 5.42 -4.53 -10.45
CA ARG A 65 4.58 -5.33 -11.37
C ARG A 65 5.15 -6.74 -11.61
N VAL A 66 6.47 -6.91 -11.54
CA VAL A 66 7.17 -8.13 -11.99
C VAL A 66 7.74 -8.92 -10.82
N ASN A 67 8.33 -8.24 -9.83
CA ASN A 67 9.06 -8.87 -8.75
C ASN A 67 8.22 -9.08 -7.48
N SER A 68 7.14 -8.32 -7.28
CA SER A 68 6.20 -8.53 -6.16
C SER A 68 5.24 -9.69 -6.45
N ASN A 69 4.71 -10.32 -5.40
CA ASN A 69 3.77 -11.41 -5.56
C ASN A 69 2.76 -11.50 -4.40
N PRO A 70 1.45 -11.50 -4.69
CA PRO A 70 0.83 -11.16 -5.99
C PRO A 70 1.06 -9.69 -6.36
N ALA A 71 0.99 -9.36 -7.65
CA ALA A 71 1.21 -8.01 -8.17
C ALA A 71 -0.05 -7.49 -8.87
N PHE A 72 -0.80 -6.64 -8.18
CA PHE A 72 -2.02 -6.01 -8.69
C PHE A 72 -2.25 -4.66 -7.99
N GLU A 73 -3.15 -3.86 -8.56
CA GLU A 73 -3.58 -2.57 -8.00
C GLU A 73 -4.50 -2.80 -6.80
N LEU A 74 -4.14 -2.27 -5.63
CA LEU A 74 -4.96 -2.43 -4.43
C LEU A 74 -6.18 -1.52 -4.47
N ALA A 75 -7.26 -1.93 -3.80
CA ALA A 75 -8.45 -1.12 -3.68
C ALA A 75 -8.34 -0.14 -2.51
N GLU A 76 -8.82 1.09 -2.69
CA GLU A 76 -8.97 2.07 -1.61
C GLU A 76 -9.87 1.51 -0.48
N LYS A 77 -9.67 2.01 0.74
CA LYS A 77 -10.33 1.53 1.98
C LYS A 77 -9.97 0.10 2.40
N SER A 78 -9.20 -0.62 1.60
CA SER A 78 -8.65 -1.91 1.99
C SER A 78 -7.64 -1.73 3.11
N LYS A 79 -7.36 -2.81 3.84
CA LYS A 79 -6.40 -2.80 4.94
C LYS A 79 -5.08 -3.46 4.55
N ILE A 80 -4.00 -2.88 5.02
CA ILE A 80 -2.67 -3.46 4.99
C ILE A 80 -2.21 -3.77 6.41
N ILE A 81 -1.66 -4.96 6.61
CA ILE A 81 -1.09 -5.42 7.86
C ILE A 81 0.41 -5.50 7.68
N PHE A 82 1.15 -4.67 8.41
CA PHE A 82 2.61 -4.67 8.40
C PHE A 82 3.13 -4.41 9.81
N ASP A 83 4.08 -5.22 10.27
CA ASP A 83 4.68 -5.11 11.60
C ASP A 83 3.64 -5.05 12.74
N ASN A 84 2.65 -5.95 12.69
CA ASN A 84 1.49 -6.02 13.60
C ASN A 84 0.65 -4.74 13.70
N LYS A 85 0.78 -3.81 12.75
CA LYS A 85 -0.05 -2.61 12.61
C LYS A 85 -0.96 -2.73 11.40
N GLU A 86 -2.20 -2.27 11.55
CA GLU A 86 -3.13 -2.10 10.44
C GLU A 86 -3.02 -0.68 9.89
N TYR A 87 -2.98 -0.56 8.57
CA TYR A 87 -3.03 0.69 7.84
C TYR A 87 -4.19 0.64 6.86
N VAL A 88 -4.83 1.76 6.59
CA VAL A 88 -5.92 1.85 5.60
C VAL A 88 -5.39 2.45 4.31
N VAL A 89 -5.68 1.81 3.19
CA VAL A 89 -5.32 2.34 1.86
C VAL A 89 -6.13 3.61 1.59
N ALA A 90 -5.44 4.74 1.55
CA ALA A 90 -6.02 6.04 1.28
C ALA A 90 -6.11 6.31 -0.23
N SER A 91 -5.05 5.98 -0.97
CA SER A 91 -5.01 6.10 -2.43
C SER A 91 -3.93 5.21 -3.04
N VAL A 92 -4.05 4.94 -4.34
CA VAL A 92 -3.06 4.17 -5.11
C VAL A 92 -2.69 4.95 -6.36
N ALA A 93 -1.39 5.16 -6.57
CA ALA A 93 -0.86 5.71 -7.81
C ALA A 93 -0.31 4.56 -8.68
N THR A 94 -0.77 4.52 -9.93
CA THR A 94 -0.27 3.58 -10.94
C THR A 94 0.84 4.25 -11.76
N LEU A 95 2.06 3.71 -11.69
CA LEU A 95 3.23 4.27 -12.34
C LEU A 95 3.59 3.42 -13.56
N TYR A 96 3.68 4.08 -14.72
CA TYR A 96 4.00 3.43 -15.99
C TYR A 96 5.50 3.49 -16.29
N ALA A 97 5.97 2.52 -17.08
CA ALA A 97 7.32 2.57 -17.65
C ALA A 97 7.39 3.65 -18.76
N SER A 98 8.47 3.64 -19.54
CA SER A 98 8.55 4.43 -20.79
C SER A 98 7.55 3.95 -21.88
N SER A 99 6.58 3.12 -21.53
CA SER A 99 5.53 2.53 -22.35
C SER A 99 4.24 2.44 -21.53
N ALA A 100 3.12 2.07 -22.15
CA ALA A 100 1.83 1.89 -21.47
C ALA A 100 1.77 0.70 -20.48
N GLN A 101 2.90 0.05 -20.19
CA GLN A 101 2.97 -1.04 -19.20
C GLN A 101 3.18 -0.47 -17.81
N VAL A 102 2.39 -0.95 -16.84
CA VAL A 102 2.58 -0.61 -15.42
C VAL A 102 3.95 -1.11 -14.96
N HIS A 103 4.71 -0.23 -14.33
CA HIS A 103 6.01 -0.52 -13.74
C HIS A 103 5.85 -0.94 -12.27
N HIS A 104 5.13 -0.15 -11.48
CA HIS A 104 4.80 -0.46 -10.10
C HIS A 104 3.59 0.36 -9.65
N TRP A 105 3.04 -0.01 -8.50
CA TRP A 105 2.06 0.79 -7.78
C TRP A 105 2.68 1.39 -6.53
N GLU A 106 2.27 2.61 -6.22
CA GLU A 106 2.55 3.26 -4.96
C GLU A 106 1.26 3.38 -4.18
N VAL A 107 1.21 2.72 -3.03
CA VAL A 107 0.04 2.69 -2.15
C VAL A 107 0.33 3.64 -1.00
N TYR A 108 -0.56 4.62 -0.81
CA TYR A 108 -0.52 5.56 0.29
C TYR A 108 -1.50 5.08 1.35
N CYS A 109 -1.01 4.88 2.57
CA CYS A 109 -1.80 4.39 3.68
C CYS A 109 -1.75 5.36 4.86
N ASN A 110 -2.86 5.41 5.59
CA ASN A 110 -3.03 6.15 6.84
C ASN A 110 -3.14 5.18 8.02
#